data_AF-F0LIM0-F1
#
_entry.id   AF-F0LIM0-F1
#
_cell.length_a   1.000
_cell.length_b   1.000
_cell.length_c   1.000
_cell.angle_alpha   90.00
_cell.angle_beta   90.00
_cell.angle_gamma   90.00
#
_symmetry.space_group_name_H-M   'P 1'
#
loop_
_entity.id
_entity.type
_entity.pdbx_description
1 polymer ?
#
loop_
_entity_poly.entity_id
_entity_poly.type
_entity_poly.pdbx_seq_one_letter_code
_entity_poly.pdbx_strand_id
1 'polypeptide(L)'
;MVNIEEVLELIKGGYTNPKEIARVMGINVEEVSGIIKILESLGYIEKVEFGSSVCSRCPMKKICSGSCIHFKGQIYQISEKNSSNSSKTP
;
A
#
# COMPACT_ATOMS: atom_id res chain seq x y z
N MET A 1 -18.42 5.25 -3.50
CA MET A 1 -17.55 5.62 -2.35
C MET A 1 -16.19 4.99 -2.63
N VAL A 2 -15.11 5.76 -2.59
CA VAL A 2 -13.78 5.21 -2.90
C VAL A 2 -13.28 4.40 -1.70
N ASN A 3 -12.92 3.14 -1.90
CA ASN A 3 -12.42 2.28 -0.84
C ASN A 3 -10.87 2.34 -0.76
N ILE A 4 -10.35 2.74 0.40
CA ILE A 4 -8.91 2.75 0.71
C ILE A 4 -8.29 1.35 0.55
N GLU A 5 -9.05 0.30 0.91
CA GLU A 5 -8.60 -1.10 0.84
C GLU A 5 -8.37 -1.53 -0.60
N GLU A 6 -9.24 -1.15 -1.53
CA GLU A 6 -9.09 -1.48 -2.96
C GLU A 6 -7.84 -0.83 -3.57
N VAL A 7 -7.55 0.44 -3.23
CA VAL A 7 -6.31 1.10 -3.66
C VAL A 7 -5.10 0.36 -3.11
N LEU A 8 -5.15 -0.05 -1.84
CA LEU A 8 -4.06 -0.80 -1.21
C LEU A 8 -3.84 -2.17 -1.87
N GLU A 9 -4.91 -2.89 -2.21
CA GLU A 9 -4.82 -4.18 -2.91
C GLU A 9 -4.23 -4.03 -4.32
N LEU A 10 -4.58 -2.97 -5.05
CA LEU A 10 -3.94 -2.67 -6.34
C LEU A 10 -2.45 -2.38 -6.17
N ILE A 11 -2.06 -1.60 -5.15
CA ILE A 11 -0.63 -1.33 -4.88
C ILE A 11 0.11 -2.63 -4.51
N LYS A 12 -0.49 -3.50 -3.70
CA LYS A 12 0.07 -4.84 -3.40
C LYS A 12 0.21 -5.69 -4.67
N GLY A 13 -0.72 -5.55 -5.62
CA GLY A 13 -0.69 -6.17 -6.94
C GLY A 13 0.38 -5.60 -7.88
N GLY A 14 1.11 -4.57 -7.47
CA GLY A 14 2.22 -3.98 -8.23
C GLY A 14 1.85 -2.72 -9.02
N TYR A 15 0.66 -2.17 -8.87
CA TYR A 15 0.30 -0.88 -9.47
C TYR A 15 1.00 0.26 -8.72
N THR A 16 1.88 0.97 -9.41
CA THR A 16 2.66 2.07 -8.80
C THR A 16 2.30 3.44 -9.33
N ASN A 17 1.47 3.52 -10.39
CA ASN A 17 1.09 4.77 -11.05
C ASN A 17 -0.35 5.19 -10.67
N PRO A 18 -0.54 6.37 -10.04
CA PRO A 18 -1.87 6.86 -9.66
C PRO A 18 -2.85 6.96 -10.83
N LYS A 19 -2.37 7.26 -12.05
CA LYS A 19 -3.22 7.34 -13.25
C LYS A 19 -3.76 5.99 -13.67
N GLU A 20 -2.95 4.94 -13.52
CA GLU A 20 -3.37 3.57 -13.86
C GLU A 20 -4.36 3.05 -12.83
N ILE A 21 -4.10 3.27 -11.54
CA ILE A 21 -5.03 2.93 -10.46
C ILE A 21 -6.38 3.63 -10.66
N ALA A 22 -6.37 4.94 -10.95
CA ALA A 22 -7.58 5.71 -11.24
C ALA A 22 -8.36 5.13 -12.44
N ARG A 23 -7.65 4.75 -13.50
CA ARG A 23 -8.25 4.11 -14.68
C ARG A 23 -8.89 2.76 -14.35
N VAL A 24 -8.22 1.93 -13.56
CA VAL A 24 -8.73 0.62 -13.15
C VAL A 24 -9.98 0.76 -12.26
N MET A 25 -9.96 1.73 -11.34
CA MET A 25 -11.06 1.96 -10.41
C MET A 25 -12.21 2.81 -11.00
N GLY A 26 -12.01 3.43 -12.17
CA GLY A 26 -13.01 4.31 -12.77
C GLY A 26 -13.26 5.61 -11.99
N ILE A 27 -12.25 6.09 -11.26
CA ILE A 27 -12.32 7.31 -10.42
C ILE A 27 -11.30 8.34 -10.87
N ASN A 28 -11.32 9.53 -10.26
CA ASN A 28 -10.38 10.58 -10.65
C ASN A 28 -8.98 10.37 -10.02
N VAL A 29 -7.96 10.94 -10.67
CA VAL A 29 -6.55 10.78 -10.23
C VAL A 29 -6.28 11.49 -8.90
N GLU A 30 -7.01 12.56 -8.60
CA GLU A 30 -6.85 13.35 -7.38
C GLU A 30 -7.32 12.56 -6.14
N GLU A 31 -8.43 11.81 -6.27
CA GLU A 31 -8.95 10.90 -5.26
C GLU A 31 -7.94 9.80 -4.94
N VAL A 32 -7.40 9.14 -5.97
CA VAL A 32 -6.33 8.14 -5.80
C VAL A 32 -5.12 8.74 -5.12
N SER A 33 -4.71 9.95 -5.54
CA SER A 33 -3.55 10.64 -4.96
C SER A 33 -3.78 11.00 -3.49
N GLY A 34 -5.02 11.37 -3.12
CA GLY A 34 -5.42 11.59 -1.73
C GLY A 34 -5.30 10.31 -0.90
N ILE A 35 -5.77 9.18 -1.43
CA ILE A 35 -5.69 7.88 -0.74
C ILE A 35 -4.25 7.41 -0.57
N ILE A 36 -3.41 7.57 -1.60
CA ILE A 36 -1.98 7.24 -1.52
C ILE A 36 -1.30 8.02 -0.37
N LYS A 37 -1.59 9.32 -0.23
CA LYS A 37 -1.07 10.12 0.90
C LYS A 37 -1.54 9.62 2.26
N ILE A 38 -2.79 9.17 2.36
CA ILE A 38 -3.33 8.58 3.59
C ILE A 38 -2.59 7.27 3.91
N LEU A 39 -2.47 6.37 2.93
CA LEU A 39 -1.75 5.09 3.08
C LEU A 39 -0.29 5.28 3.46
N GLU A 40 0.38 6.29 2.88
CA GLU A 40 1.75 6.68 3.22
C GLU A 40 1.85 7.20 4.65
N SER A 41 0.93 8.07 5.07
CA SER A 41 0.88 8.61 6.44
C SER A 41 0.61 7.53 7.49
N LEU A 42 -0.14 6.49 7.11
CA LEU A 42 -0.41 5.31 7.94
C LEU A 42 0.74 4.28 7.89
N GLY A 43 1.76 4.49 7.04
CA GLY A 43 2.92 3.60 6.92
C GLY A 43 2.66 2.30 6.15
N TYR A 44 1.52 2.15 5.47
CA TYR A 44 1.25 0.98 4.63
C TYR A 44 2.13 0.96 3.38
N ILE A 45 2.50 2.14 2.89
CA ILE A 45 3.30 2.32 1.69
C ILE A 45 4.36 3.40 1.92
N GLU A 46 5.41 3.38 1.11
CA GLU A 46 6.43 4.42 1.05
C GLU A 46 6.68 4.78 -0.41
N LYS A 47 6.82 6.08 -0.67
CA LYS A 47 7.28 6.54 -1.97
C LYS A 47 8.79 6.37 -2.07
N VAL A 48 9.23 5.66 -3.10
CA VAL A 48 10.63 5.39 -3.37
C VAL A 48 11.10 6.30 -4.48
N GLU A 49 12.02 7.20 -4.12
CA GLU A 49 12.71 8.07 -5.07
C GLU A 49 13.91 7.36 -5.72
N PHE A 50 14.29 7.83 -6.90
CA PHE A 50 15.34 7.22 -7.71
C PHE A 50 16.68 7.29 -6.98
N GLY A 51 17.45 6.20 -7.03
CA GLY A 51 18.75 6.13 -6.37
C GLY A 51 18.70 5.65 -4.91
N SER A 52 17.52 5.35 -4.37
CA SER A 52 17.41 4.65 -3.08
C SER A 52 18.06 3.25 -3.12
N SER A 53 18.42 2.72 -1.95
CA SER A 53 18.93 1.35 -1.81
C SER A 53 17.92 0.28 -2.25
N VAL A 54 16.62 0.62 -2.25
CA VAL A 54 15.56 -0.24 -2.78
C VAL A 54 15.65 -0.33 -4.31
N CYS A 55 15.90 0.79 -4.99
CA CYS A 55 16.08 0.82 -6.44
C CYS A 55 17.27 -0.03 -6.90
N SER A 56 18.39 -0.04 -6.16
CA SER A 56 19.59 -0.80 -6.56
C SER A 56 19.39 -2.33 -6.51
N ARG A 57 18.50 -2.78 -5.62
CA ARG A 57 18.06 -4.18 -5.47
C ARG A 57 16.85 -4.54 -6.33
N CYS A 58 16.19 -3.56 -6.95
CA CYS A 58 14.98 -3.79 -7.75
C CYS A 58 15.31 -4.60 -9.02
N PRO A 59 14.65 -5.75 -9.26
CA PRO A 59 14.86 -6.56 -10.47
C PRO A 59 14.62 -5.78 -11.77
N MET A 60 13.72 -4.79 -11.73
CA MET A 60 13.33 -3.98 -12.89
C MET A 60 14.20 -2.72 -13.07
N LYS A 61 15.29 -2.54 -12.30
CA LYS A 61 16.09 -1.30 -12.31
C LYS A 61 16.59 -0.82 -13.68
N LYS A 62 16.72 -1.73 -14.66
CA LYS A 62 17.16 -1.39 -16.03
C LYS A 62 16.09 -0.69 -16.87
N ILE A 63 14.81 -0.84 -16.50
CA ILE A 63 13.67 -0.29 -17.24
C ILE A 63 12.76 0.60 -16.37
N CYS A 64 13.03 0.68 -15.07
CA CYS A 64 12.26 1.49 -14.13
C CYS A 64 12.61 2.98 -14.26
N SER A 65 11.59 3.82 -14.40
CA SER A 65 11.68 5.28 -14.50
C SER A 65 12.03 5.98 -13.17
N GLY A 66 12.09 5.22 -12.07
CA GLY A 66 12.76 5.67 -10.86
C GLY A 66 11.90 6.38 -9.82
N SER A 67 10.59 6.53 -10.01
CA SER A 67 9.67 6.85 -8.93
C SER A 67 8.62 5.75 -8.84
N CYS A 68 8.62 4.99 -7.74
CA CYS A 68 7.63 3.93 -7.52
C CYS A 68 7.10 3.95 -6.09
N ILE A 69 5.98 3.27 -5.88
CA ILE A 69 5.38 3.07 -4.56
C ILE A 69 5.79 1.68 -4.09
N HIS A 70 6.39 1.61 -2.91
CA HIS A 70 6.76 0.36 -2.28
C HIS A 70 5.80 0.07 -1.12
N PHE A 71 5.18 -1.11 -1.13
CA PHE A 71 4.40 -1.56 0.01
C PHE A 71 5.35 -1.87 1.17
N LYS A 72 5.14 -1.23 2.32
CA LYS A 72 5.97 -1.34 3.52
C LYS A 72 5.29 -2.09 4.66
N GLY A 73 4.05 -2.53 4.46
CA GLY A 73 3.24 -3.13 5.51
C GLY A 73 3.89 -4.38 6.09
N GLN A 74 4.06 -4.40 7.41
CA GLN A 74 4.17 -5.66 8.13
C GLN A 74 2.87 -6.42 7.92
N ILE A 75 2.96 -7.66 7.44
CA ILE A 75 1.80 -8.56 7.44
C ILE A 75 1.51 -8.85 8.91
N TYR A 76 0.62 -8.07 9.53
CA TYR A 76 0.06 -8.42 10.82
C TYR A 76 -0.83 -9.64 10.59
N GLN A 77 -0.26 -10.84 10.74
CA GLN A 77 -1.06 -12.04 10.92
C GLN A 77 -1.75 -11.89 12.27
N ILE A 78 -2.98 -11.37 12.26
CA ILE A 78 -3.87 -11.44 13.42
C ILE A 78 -4.17 -12.93 13.59
N SER A 79 -3.42 -13.61 14.45
CA SER A 79 -3.82 -14.91 14.96
C SER A 79 -5.10 -14.68 15.75
N GLU A 80 -6.24 -15.15 15.24
CA GLU A 80 -7.48 -15.25 15.99
C GLU A 80 -7.27 -16.21 17.17
N LYS A 81 -6.66 -15.74 18.25
CA LYS A 81 -6.78 -16.41 19.53
C LYS A 81 -8.17 -16.10 20.05
N ASN A 82 -9.06 -17.07 19.85
CA ASN A 82 -10.39 -17.17 20.47
C ASN A 82 -10.43 -16.45 21.82
N SER A 83 -11.16 -15.34 21.87
CA SER A 83 -11.61 -14.72 23.11
C SER A 83 -12.67 -15.63 23.75
N SER A 84 -12.22 -16.74 24.36
CA SER A 84 -13.04 -17.46 25.32
C SER A 84 -13.10 -16.63 26.60
N ASN A 85 -14.24 -15.96 26.73
CA ASN A 85 -14.79 -15.35 27.91
C ASN A 85 -14.43 -16.12 29.20
N SER A 86 -13.86 -15.45 30.19
CA SER A 86 -13.89 -15.89 31.58
C SER A 86 -13.82 -14.67 32.48
N SER A 87 -15.00 -14.11 32.71
CA SER A 87 -15.30 -13.36 33.92
C SER A 87 -15.19 -14.31 35.11
N LYS A 88 -14.18 -14.10 35.97
CA LYS A 88 -14.29 -14.38 37.40
C LYS A 88 -13.19 -13.67 38.19
N THR A 89 -13.58 -12.59 38.85
CA THR A 89 -13.06 -12.18 40.16
C THR A 89 -13.94 -12.88 41.21
N PRO A 90 -13.51 -13.19 42.44
CA PRO A 90 -12.21 -12.98 43.09
C PRO A 90 -11.35 -14.24 43.24
#